data_AF-A0A955XS23-F1
#
_entry.id   AF-A0A955XS23-F1
#
_cell.length_a   1.000
_cell.length_b   1.000
_cell.length_c   1.000
_cell.angle_alpha   90.00
_cell.angle_beta   90.00
_cell.angle_gamma   90.00
#
_symmetry.space_group_name_H-M   'P 1'
#
loop_
_entity.id
_entity.type
_entity.pdbx_description
1 polymer ?
#
loop_
_entity_poly.entity_id
_entity_poly.type
_entity_poly.pdbx_seq_one_letter_code
_entity_poly.pdbx_strand_id
1 'polypeptide(L)'
;SKTTVKGFIKRMSRWSTIRWRLNPLAYPGEILLNPMGAGLLCALSGFPAGWCLTWAISLTLFRDLVALALLRPDKNLFVAVLLGPLKDFLCVGIWLTAPFTRHVRWRNKQVRVSAGSRLYAGAPPSGER
;
A
#
# COMPACT_ATOMS: atom_id res chain seq x y z
N SER A 1 -0.28 -16.17 13.23
CA SER A 1 -1.34 -15.18 12.97
C SER A 1 -1.90 -15.47 11.58
N LYS A 2 -3.18 -15.83 11.45
CA LYS A 2 -3.79 -16.08 10.12
C LYS A 2 -3.77 -14.76 9.33
N THR A 3 -3.08 -14.74 8.19
CA THR A 3 -2.99 -13.56 7.33
C THR A 3 -4.36 -13.31 6.70
N THR A 4 -5.12 -12.37 7.26
CA THR A 4 -6.40 -11.93 6.71
C THR A 4 -6.21 -10.68 5.85
N VAL A 5 -7.09 -10.46 4.87
CA VAL A 5 -7.12 -9.22 4.07
C VAL A 5 -7.22 -7.98 4.98
N LYS A 6 -8.03 -8.07 6.04
CA LYS A 6 -8.14 -7.01 7.07
C LYS A 6 -6.80 -6.73 7.76
N GLY A 7 -6.02 -7.77 8.05
CA GLY A 7 -4.68 -7.63 8.62
C GLY A 7 -3.69 -6.99 7.64
N PHE A 8 -3.77 -7.35 6.36
CA PHE A 8 -2.98 -6.75 5.29
C PHE A 8 -3.28 -5.26 5.13
N ILE A 9 -4.56 -4.88 4.99
CA ILE A 9 -4.98 -3.48 4.85
C ILE A 9 -4.50 -2.67 6.05
N LYS A 10 -4.76 -3.13 7.29
CA LYS A 10 -4.27 -2.44 8.50
C LYS A 10 -2.77 -2.23 8.49
N ARG A 11 -1.99 -3.21 8.03
CA ARG A 11 -0.54 -3.10 7.94
C ARG A 11 -0.13 -2.06 6.90
N MET A 12 -0.72 -2.10 5.71
CA MET A 12 -0.37 -1.17 4.64
C MET A 12 -0.81 0.27 4.96
N SER A 13 -2.00 0.47 5.53
CA SER A 13 -2.46 1.79 5.97
C SER A 13 -1.52 2.42 7.00
N ARG A 14 -0.92 1.63 7.89
CA ARG A 14 0.10 2.11 8.84
C ARG A 14 1.31 2.66 8.13
N TRP A 15 1.91 1.88 7.23
CA TRP A 15 3.11 2.28 6.50
C TRP A 15 2.84 3.50 5.64
N SER A 16 1.71 3.50 4.92
CA SER A 16 1.23 4.61 4.11
C SER A 16 1.11 5.91 4.93
N THR A 17 0.46 5.85 6.10
CA THR A 17 0.31 7.00 7.00
C THR A 17 1.67 7.52 7.50
N ILE A 18 2.58 6.61 7.85
CA ILE A 18 3.94 6.98 8.32
C ILE A 18 4.72 7.69 7.21
N ARG A 19 4.68 7.19 5.97
CA ARG A 19 5.39 7.80 4.83
C ARG A 19 4.87 9.19 4.50
N TRP A 20 3.55 9.38 4.46
CA TRP A 20 2.93 10.70 4.31
C TRP A 20 3.43 11.69 5.37
N ARG A 21 3.60 11.24 6.62
CA ARG A 21 4.06 12.09 7.74
C ARG A 21 5.57 12.32 7.78
N LEU A 22 6.35 11.45 7.15
CA LEU A 22 7.80 11.55 7.02
C LEU A 22 8.18 12.55 5.94
N ASN A 23 7.63 12.39 4.74
CA ASN A 23 7.91 13.28 3.62
C ASN A 23 6.64 13.49 2.77
N PRO A 24 5.79 14.47 3.12
CA PRO A 24 4.54 14.72 2.40
C PRO A 24 4.78 15.21 0.96
N LEU A 25 5.95 15.79 0.66
CA LEU A 25 6.28 16.27 -0.69
C LEU A 25 6.67 15.13 -1.63
N ALA A 26 7.39 14.13 -1.13
CA ALA A 26 7.78 12.96 -1.93
C ALA A 26 6.64 11.93 -2.06
N TYR A 27 5.70 11.91 -1.11
CA TYR A 27 4.63 10.91 -1.04
C TYR A 27 3.72 10.84 -2.30
N PRO A 28 3.33 11.97 -2.94
CA PRO A 28 2.72 11.97 -4.27
C PRO A 28 3.46 11.17 -5.33
N GLY A 29 4.80 11.21 -5.32
CA GLY A 29 5.63 10.47 -6.28
C GLY A 29 5.59 8.96 -6.10
N GLU A 30 5.20 8.45 -4.93
CA GLU A 30 5.13 6.99 -4.69
C GLU A 30 4.15 6.28 -5.63
N ILE A 31 3.13 6.98 -6.12
CA ILE A 31 2.13 6.39 -7.04
C ILE A 31 2.76 5.99 -8.38
N LEU A 32 3.80 6.69 -8.84
CA LEU A 32 4.51 6.41 -10.08
C LEU A 32 5.38 5.14 -9.99
N LEU A 33 5.77 4.77 -8.76
CA LEU A 33 6.55 3.55 -8.50
C LEU A 33 5.66 2.29 -8.46
N ASN A 34 4.34 2.46 -8.36
CA ASN A 34 3.38 1.37 -8.43
C ASN A 34 2.89 1.23 -9.87
N PRO A 35 3.11 0.08 -10.56
CA PRO A 35 2.67 -0.10 -11.94
C PRO A 35 1.17 0.16 -12.15
N MET A 36 0.32 -0.25 -11.20
CA MET A 36 -1.12 0.00 -11.24
C MET A 36 -1.45 1.48 -11.00
N GLY A 37 -0.68 2.17 -10.16
CA GLY A 37 -0.81 3.61 -9.93
C GLY A 37 -0.43 4.42 -11.17
N ALA A 38 0.71 4.09 -11.79
CA ALA A 38 1.17 4.67 -13.04
C ALA A 38 0.18 4.41 -14.19
N GLY A 39 -0.35 3.19 -14.29
CA GLY A 39 -1.39 2.83 -15.27
C GLY A 39 -2.67 3.65 -15.08
N LEU A 40 -3.11 3.90 -13.84
CA LEU A 40 -4.25 4.76 -13.55
C LEU A 40 -3.98 6.20 -14.02
N LEU A 41 -2.81 6.74 -13.72
CA LEU A 41 -2.42 8.10 -14.16
C LEU A 41 -2.34 8.21 -15.69
N CYS A 42 -1.80 7.18 -16.36
CA CYS A 42 -1.79 7.06 -17.81
C CYS A 42 -3.22 7.15 -18.37
N ALA A 43 -4.16 6.37 -17.83
CA ALA A 43 -5.55 6.40 -18.27
C ALA A 43 -6.20 7.78 -18.02
N LEU A 44 -5.93 8.41 -16.87
CA LEU A 44 -6.44 9.74 -16.54
C LEU A 44 -5.87 10.86 -17.42
N SER A 45 -4.69 10.66 -18.00
CA SER A 45 -4.08 11.62 -18.94
C SER A 45 -4.65 11.58 -20.37
N GLY A 46 -5.66 10.72 -20.62
CA GLY A 46 -6.39 10.65 -21.89
C GLY A 46 -5.96 9.53 -22.82
N PHE A 47 -5.02 8.68 -22.41
CA PHE A 47 -4.67 7.48 -23.17
C PHE A 47 -5.76 6.40 -23.07
N PRO A 48 -5.86 5.49 -24.06
CA PRO A 48 -6.81 4.39 -24.02
C PRO A 48 -6.63 3.54 -22.75
N ALA A 49 -7.68 3.47 -21.92
CA ALA A 49 -7.63 2.79 -20.63
C ALA A 49 -7.21 1.31 -20.76
N GLY A 50 -7.67 0.63 -21.82
CA GLY A 50 -7.27 -0.75 -22.11
C GLY A 50 -5.75 -0.89 -22.28
N TRP A 51 -5.12 0.02 -23.03
CA TRP A 51 -3.68 0.02 -23.24
C TRP A 51 -2.91 0.26 -21.93
N CYS A 52 -3.30 1.29 -21.16
CA CYS A 52 -2.65 1.59 -19.88
C CYS A 52 -2.81 0.43 -18.88
N LEU A 53 -3.98 -0.21 -18.84
CA LEU A 53 -4.24 -1.35 -17.95
C LEU A 53 -3.42 -2.58 -18.35
N THR A 54 -3.34 -2.90 -19.64
CA THR A 54 -2.50 -4.00 -20.15
C THR A 54 -1.05 -3.79 -19.75
N TRP A 55 -0.49 -2.60 -19.96
CA TRP A 55 0.88 -2.29 -19.54
C TRP A 55 1.09 -2.39 -18.03
N ALA A 56 0.16 -1.85 -17.23
CA ALA A 56 0.26 -1.92 -15.77
C ALA A 56 0.25 -3.36 -15.25
N ILE A 57 -0.63 -4.20 -15.80
CA ILE A 57 -0.71 -5.63 -15.47
C ILE A 57 0.58 -6.33 -15.92
N SER A 58 1.02 -6.14 -17.16
CA SER A 58 2.25 -6.75 -17.69
C SER A 58 3.49 -6.39 -16.87
N LEU A 59 3.65 -5.13 -16.49
CA LEU A 59 4.76 -4.67 -15.63
C LEU A 59 4.67 -5.26 -14.22
N THR A 60 3.46 -5.37 -13.67
CA THR A 60 3.24 -6.01 -12.37
C THR A 60 3.65 -7.47 -12.39
N LEU A 61 3.19 -8.21 -13.41
CA LEU A 61 3.53 -9.62 -13.60
C LEU A 61 5.04 -9.79 -13.84
N PHE A 62 5.64 -8.96 -14.68
CA PHE A 62 7.08 -8.99 -14.93
C PHE A 62 7.88 -8.74 -13.64
N ARG A 63 7.54 -7.71 -12.87
CA ARG A 63 8.16 -7.42 -11.57
C ARG A 63 8.06 -8.62 -10.62
N ASP A 64 6.87 -9.22 -10.52
CA ASP A 64 6.63 -10.32 -9.60
C ASP A 64 7.37 -11.60 -10.07
N LEU A 65 7.42 -11.87 -11.38
CA LEU A 65 8.22 -12.97 -11.95
C LEU A 65 9.73 -12.78 -11.70
N VAL A 66 10.26 -11.57 -11.88
CA VAL A 66 11.65 -11.24 -11.57
C VAL A 66 11.92 -11.43 -10.08
N ALA A 67 11.03 -10.96 -9.21
CA ALA A 67 11.15 -11.15 -7.77
C ALA A 67 11.18 -12.63 -7.39
N LEU A 68 10.37 -13.47 -8.04
CA LEU A 68 10.36 -14.92 -7.83
C LEU A 68 11.61 -15.63 -8.36
N ALA A 69 12.16 -15.17 -9.49
CA ALA A 69 13.41 -15.71 -10.02
C ALA A 69 14.59 -15.42 -9.07
N LEU A 70 14.56 -14.26 -8.39
CA LEU A 70 15.61 -13.81 -7.48
C LEU A 70 15.45 -14.32 -6.04
N LEU A 71 14.22 -14.45 -5.55
CA LEU A 71 13.89 -14.85 -4.18
C LEU A 71 13.27 -16.25 -4.22
N ARG A 72 14.00 -17.24 -3.70
CA ARG A 72 13.65 -18.67 -3.74
C ARG A 72 12.12 -18.93 -3.67
N PRO A 73 11.56 -19.66 -4.64
CA PRO A 73 10.11 -19.80 -4.77
C PRO A 73 9.46 -20.51 -3.57
N ASP A 74 8.36 -19.92 -3.09
CA ASP A 74 7.46 -20.52 -2.11
C ASP A 74 6.44 -21.44 -2.78
N LYS A 75 5.72 -22.30 -2.04
CA LYS A 75 4.88 -23.37 -2.64
C LYS A 75 3.64 -22.89 -3.44
N ASN A 76 3.25 -21.61 -3.38
CA ASN A 76 2.02 -21.06 -3.98
C ASN A 76 2.29 -19.91 -4.99
N LEU A 77 3.22 -20.12 -5.91
CA LEU A 77 3.69 -19.10 -6.88
C LEU A 77 2.60 -18.54 -7.78
N PHE A 78 1.80 -19.43 -8.37
CA PHE A 78 0.81 -19.03 -9.36
C PHE A 78 -0.24 -18.09 -8.75
N VAL A 79 -0.68 -18.41 -7.54
CA VAL A 79 -1.63 -17.58 -6.78
C VAL A 79 -1.01 -16.24 -6.41
N ALA A 80 0.28 -16.21 -6.03
CA ALA A 80 0.97 -14.98 -5.69
C ALA A 80 1.10 -14.02 -6.88
N VAL A 81 1.46 -14.54 -8.07
CA VAL A 81 1.58 -13.76 -9.31
C VAL A 81 0.21 -13.24 -9.76
N LEU A 82 -0.83 -14.08 -9.72
CA LEU A 82 -2.17 -13.68 -10.13
C LEU A 82 -2.79 -12.63 -9.19
N LEU A 83 -2.49 -12.72 -7.89
CA LEU A 83 -2.95 -11.73 -6.90
C LEU A 83 -2.10 -10.44 -6.90
N GLY A 84 -0.99 -10.38 -7.64
CA GLY A 84 -0.08 -9.23 -7.74
C GLY A 84 -0.80 -7.94 -8.14
N PRO A 85 -1.50 -7.89 -9.30
CA PRO A 85 -2.25 -6.71 -9.74
C PRO A 85 -3.33 -6.28 -8.75
N LEU A 86 -4.06 -7.24 -8.17
CA LEU A 86 -5.11 -6.95 -7.18
C LEU A 86 -4.52 -6.33 -5.90
N LYS A 87 -3.40 -6.90 -5.40
CA LYS A 87 -2.66 -6.37 -4.26
C LYS A 87 -2.20 -4.94 -4.53
N ASP A 88 -1.67 -4.66 -5.72
CA ASP A 88 -1.17 -3.33 -6.08
C ASP A 88 -2.31 -2.31 -6.18
N PHE A 89 -3.48 -2.70 -6.69
CA PHE A 89 -4.67 -1.85 -6.71
C PHE A 89 -5.16 -1.51 -5.29
N LEU A 90 -5.16 -2.49 -4.37
CA LEU A 90 -5.44 -2.24 -2.95
C LEU A 90 -4.43 -1.26 -2.35
N CYS A 91 -3.14 -1.37 -2.70
CA CYS A 91 -2.12 -0.43 -2.26
C CYS A 91 -2.37 0.98 -2.78
N VAL A 92 -2.84 1.16 -4.02
CA VAL A 92 -3.25 2.48 -4.56
C VAL A 92 -4.42 3.06 -3.74
N GLY A 93 -5.44 2.25 -3.46
CA GLY A 93 -6.56 2.68 -2.61
C GLY A 93 -6.12 3.10 -1.21
N ILE A 94 -5.22 2.33 -0.58
CA ILE A 94 -4.65 2.65 0.73
C ILE A 94 -3.78 3.91 0.67
N TRP A 95 -3.04 4.10 -0.42
CA TRP A 95 -2.21 5.28 -0.64
C TRP A 95 -3.05 6.57 -0.63
N LEU A 96 -4.24 6.54 -1.24
CA LEU A 96 -5.20 7.66 -1.21
C LEU A 96 -5.72 7.99 0.20
N THR A 97 -5.80 7.01 1.10
CA THR A 97 -6.35 7.22 2.46
C THR A 97 -5.35 7.84 3.46
N ALA A 98 -4.06 7.83 3.14
CA ALA A 98 -3.01 8.22 4.07
C ALA A 98 -3.05 9.69 4.51
N PRO A 99 -3.32 10.67 3.60
CA PRO A 99 -3.42 12.07 3.97
C PRO A 99 -4.50 12.36 5.03
N PHE A 100 -5.60 11.58 4.99
CA PHE A 100 -6.74 11.71 5.88
C PHE A 100 -6.57 10.94 7.20
N THR A 101 -5.64 10.00 7.25
CA THR A 101 -5.42 9.15 8.42
C THR A 101 -4.38 9.77 9.36
N ARG A 102 -4.72 9.90 10.64
CA ARG A 102 -3.79 10.41 11.68
C ARG A 102 -3.51 9.39 12.79
N HIS A 103 -4.38 8.40 12.93
CA HIS A 103 -4.34 7.41 13.98
C HIS A 103 -4.11 6.03 13.39
N VAL A 104 -3.17 5.30 13.97
CA VAL A 104 -2.86 3.95 13.56
C VAL A 104 -2.77 3.02 14.77
N ARG A 105 -3.18 1.76 14.61
CA ARG A 105 -3.03 0.75 15.66
C ARG A 105 -1.67 0.06 15.54
N TRP A 106 -0.85 0.15 16.58
CA TRP A 106 0.47 -0.46 16.69
C TRP A 106 0.53 -1.31 17.96
N ARG A 107 0.81 -2.63 17.83
CA ARG A 107 0.93 -3.57 18.98
C ARG A 107 -0.20 -3.38 20.01
N ASN A 108 -1.46 -3.44 19.54
CA ASN A 108 -2.69 -3.19 20.32
C ASN A 108 -2.89 -1.79 20.91
N LYS A 109 -1.96 -0.85 20.76
CA LYS A 109 -2.12 0.56 21.16
C LYS A 109 -2.52 1.42 19.98
N GLN A 110 -3.40 2.39 20.19
CA GLN A 110 -3.69 3.42 19.19
C GLN A 110 -2.64 4.53 19.35
N VAL A 111 -1.94 4.87 18.28
CA VAL A 111 -0.93 5.93 18.27
C VAL A 111 -1.32 6.96 17.22
N ARG A 112 -1.15 8.24 17.56
CA ARG A 112 -1.28 9.35 16.62
C ARG A 112 0.08 9.61 16.01
N VAL A 113 0.18 9.50 14.69
CA VAL A 113 1.40 9.82 13.93
C VAL A 113 1.37 11.30 13.58
N SER A 114 2.34 12.05 14.08
CA SER A 114 2.50 13.48 13.78
C SER A 114 3.69 13.71 12.84
N ALA A 115 3.88 14.96 12.42
CA ALA A 115 4.99 15.37 11.58
C ALA A 115 6.35 15.07 12.24
N GLY A 116 7.36 14.80 11.41
CA GLY A 116 8.72 14.53 11.89
C GLY A 116 8.84 13.22 12.65
N SER A 117 8.05 12.20 12.30
CA SER A 117 8.05 10.85 12.91
C SER A 117 7.66 10.77 14.39
N ARG A 118 7.10 11.85 14.97
CA ARG A 118 6.67 11.85 16.38
C ARG A 118 5.42 10.99 16.57
N LEU A 119 5.45 10.09 17.55
CA LEU A 119 4.33 9.24 17.93
C LEU A 119 3.77 9.69 19.28
N TYR A 120 2.47 9.97 19.33
CA TYR A 120 1.77 10.24 20.57
C TYR A 120 0.91 9.02 20.92
N ALA A 121 0.99 8.56 22.17
CA ALA A 121 0.04 7.58 22.67
C ALA A 121 -1.37 8.19 22.57
N GLY A 122 -2.31 7.44 21.97
CA GLY A 122 -3.71 7.79 22.07
C GLY A 122 -4.12 7.78 23.54
N ALA A 123 -5.01 8.68 23.95
CA ALA A 123 -5.60 8.65 25.29
C ALA A 123 -6.12 7.22 25.57
N PRO A 124 -5.91 6.68 26.79
CA PRO A 124 -6.49 5.39 27.15
C PRO A 124 -8.00 5.43 26.91
N PRO A 125 -8.62 4.33 26.43
CA PRO A 125 -10.07 4.26 26.35
C PRO A 125 -10.62 4.58 27.75
N SER A 126 -11.42 5.63 27.83
CA SER A 126 -12.13 6.05 29.04
C SER A 126 -13.13 4.96 29.42
N GLY A 127 -12.69 3.94 30.15
CA GLY A 127 -13.55 2.80 30.45
C GLY A 127 -12.99 1.70 31.36
N GLU A 128 -11.79 1.83 31.92
CA GLU A 128 -11.29 0.88 32.93
C GLU A 128 -10.63 1.66 34.07
N ARG A 129 -11.41 1.89 35.13
CA ARG A 129 -10.93 2.03 36.51
C ARG A 129 -11.55 0.89 37.31
#